data_AF-A0A484UU30-F1
#
_entry.id   AF-A0A484UU30-F1
#
_cell.length_a   1.000
_cell.length_b   1.000
_cell.length_c   1.000
_cell.angle_alpha   90.00
_cell.angle_beta   90.00
_cell.angle_gamma   90.00
#
_symmetry.space_group_name_H-M   'P 1'
#
loop_
_entity.id
_entity.type
_entity.pdbx_description
1 polymer ?
#
loop_
_entity_poly.entity_id
_entity_poly.type
_entity_poly.pdbx_seq_one_letter_code
_entity_poly.pdbx_strand_id
1 'polypeptide(L)'
;MPFDIHPWAALAPDFRGTVLLGNGASIAVSSRFSYGSLLGHAIDRGLLADDARRLFEFFGTQDFELILRIVWQATNVNRSLQIQDARTREAYIRVRECLIQAVRDVHPEYHEVSAQLPAIYRFLKSFDTVVSLNYDLIVYWAMTYGLNVEDRHAFKDCFLGRGLFDDNWQRFREPIGYALSTTLVFYAHGSLVLCQNRVEQERKIHNLQSGLLGAILQMWQSEEIVPLFVSEGTW
;
A
#
# COMPACT_ATOMS: atom_id res chain seq x y z
N MET A 1 11.80 -9.24 27.35
CA MET A 1 11.35 -8.02 28.04
C MET A 1 9.94 -7.75 27.55
N PRO A 2 8.88 -7.76 28.39
CA PRO A 2 7.59 -7.24 27.96
C PRO A 2 7.75 -5.74 27.69
N PHE A 3 7.24 -5.27 26.56
CA PHE A 3 7.19 -3.84 26.24
C PHE A 3 5.92 -3.25 26.87
N ASP A 4 6.04 -2.14 27.59
CA ASP A 4 4.89 -1.44 28.16
C ASP A 4 4.19 -0.62 27.07
N ILE A 5 2.89 -0.88 26.87
CA ILE A 5 2.06 -0.18 25.91
C ILE A 5 1.30 0.93 26.63
N HIS A 6 1.55 2.18 26.25
CA HIS A 6 0.89 3.35 26.83
C HIS A 6 -0.15 3.95 25.87
N PRO A 7 -1.28 4.47 26.40
CA PRO A 7 -2.22 5.24 25.59
C PRO A 7 -1.55 6.49 25.02
N TRP A 8 -1.80 6.80 23.74
CA TRP A 8 -1.23 7.98 23.08
C TRP A 8 -1.47 9.28 23.85
N ALA A 9 -2.64 9.46 24.48
CA ALA A 9 -2.96 10.67 25.23
C ALA A 9 -1.98 10.96 26.39
N ALA A 10 -1.34 9.93 26.95
CA ALA A 10 -0.31 10.09 27.97
C ALA A 10 1.06 10.49 27.40
N LEU A 11 1.31 10.19 26.11
CA LEU A 11 2.57 10.46 25.42
C LEU A 11 2.53 11.76 24.62
N ALA A 12 1.35 12.19 24.15
CA ALA A 12 1.18 13.29 23.21
C ALA A 12 1.93 14.60 23.54
N PRO A 13 2.09 15.04 24.81
CA PRO A 13 2.85 16.25 25.12
C PRO A 13 4.34 16.16 24.75
N ASP A 14 4.91 14.96 24.75
CA ASP A 14 6.35 14.73 24.61
C ASP A 14 6.78 14.38 23.18
N PHE A 15 5.83 14.16 22.27
CA PHE A 15 6.11 13.68 20.90
C PHE A 15 5.45 14.54 19.81
N ARG A 16 6.28 15.13 18.94
CA ARG A 16 5.86 15.84 17.70
C ARG A 16 6.61 15.42 16.43
N GLY A 17 7.54 14.46 16.53
CA GLY A 17 8.43 14.07 15.44
C GLY A 17 7.81 13.10 14.44
N THR A 18 8.21 11.83 14.52
CA THR A 18 7.80 10.79 13.57
C THR A 18 6.82 9.82 14.21
N VAL A 19 5.74 9.49 13.50
CA VAL A 19 4.84 8.39 13.85
C VAL A 19 5.02 7.22 12.87
N LEU A 20 5.08 6.02 13.42
CA LEU A 20 5.08 4.76 12.68
C LEU A 20 3.71 4.09 12.87
N LEU A 21 2.97 3.91 11.78
CA LEU A 21 1.66 3.27 11.78
C LEU A 21 1.83 1.81 11.39
N GLY A 22 1.46 0.90 12.31
CA GLY A 22 1.32 -0.53 12.01
C GLY A 22 -0.13 -0.92 11.76
N ASN A 23 -0.37 -2.19 11.44
CA ASN A 23 -1.68 -2.72 11.03
C ASN A 23 -2.81 -2.42 12.02
N GLY A 24 -2.48 -2.28 13.31
CA GLY A 24 -3.42 -1.89 14.36
C GLY A 24 -4.14 -0.56 14.08
N ALA A 25 -3.48 0.39 13.40
CA ALA A 25 -4.10 1.66 12.99
C ALA A 25 -5.26 1.43 12.00
N SER A 26 -5.10 0.50 11.08
CA SER A 26 -6.12 0.17 10.07
C SER A 26 -7.23 -0.69 10.65
N ILE A 27 -6.88 -1.64 11.53
CA ILE A 27 -7.84 -2.44 12.30
C ILE A 27 -8.76 -1.56 13.14
N ALA A 28 -8.23 -0.49 13.74
CA ALA A 28 -9.02 0.47 14.51
C ALA A 28 -10.05 1.23 13.65
N VAL A 29 -9.81 1.37 12.35
CA VAL A 29 -10.74 2.00 11.40
C VAL A 29 -11.76 1.00 10.87
N SER A 30 -11.31 -0.23 10.55
CA SER A 30 -12.15 -1.32 10.08
C SER A 30 -11.61 -2.66 10.54
N SER A 31 -12.44 -3.45 11.23
CA SER A 31 -12.09 -4.81 11.65
C SER A 31 -11.83 -5.74 10.46
N ARG A 32 -12.19 -5.36 9.23
CA ARG A 32 -11.84 -6.15 8.03
C ARG A 32 -10.33 -6.27 7.80
N PHE A 33 -9.51 -5.44 8.45
CA PHE A 33 -8.04 -5.55 8.41
C PHE A 33 -7.48 -6.52 9.47
N SER A 34 -8.32 -7.13 10.32
CA SER A 34 -7.86 -7.98 11.44
C SER A 34 -7.53 -9.42 11.06
N TYR A 35 -7.46 -9.74 9.77
CA TYR A 35 -7.10 -11.08 9.31
C TYR A 35 -5.61 -11.35 9.55
N GLY A 36 -5.25 -12.63 9.74
CA GLY A 36 -3.86 -13.02 10.03
C GLY A 36 -2.91 -12.82 8.85
N SER A 37 -3.36 -13.18 7.65
CA SER A 37 -2.62 -13.09 6.38
C SER A 37 -3.57 -12.91 5.20
N LEU A 38 -3.18 -12.13 4.19
CA LEU A 38 -3.92 -12.00 2.93
C LEU A 38 -4.01 -13.37 2.26
N LEU A 39 -2.90 -14.12 2.33
CA LEU A 39 -2.85 -15.47 1.80
C LEU A 39 -3.80 -16.40 2.55
N GLY A 40 -3.86 -16.31 3.89
CA GLY A 40 -4.80 -17.07 4.70
C GLY A 40 -6.25 -16.76 4.35
N HIS A 41 -6.59 -15.47 4.22
CA HIS A 41 -7.92 -15.05 3.77
C HIS A 41 -8.27 -15.63 2.39
N ALA A 42 -7.32 -15.62 1.46
CA ALA A 42 -7.52 -16.15 0.12
C ALA A 42 -7.69 -17.69 0.11
N ILE A 43 -6.94 -18.40 0.95
CA ILE A 43 -7.05 -19.86 1.12
C ILE A 43 -8.41 -20.22 1.72
N ASP A 44 -8.83 -19.54 2.79
CA ASP A 44 -10.10 -19.80 3.48
C ASP A 44 -11.32 -19.57 2.56
N ARG A 45 -11.19 -18.63 1.61
CA ARG A 45 -12.19 -18.32 0.58
C ARG A 45 -12.13 -19.24 -0.65
N GLY A 46 -11.15 -20.15 -0.72
CA GLY A 46 -10.95 -21.02 -1.88
C GLY A 46 -10.53 -20.28 -3.15
N LEU A 47 -9.88 -19.11 -3.01
CA LEU A 47 -9.46 -18.26 -4.13
C LEU A 47 -8.12 -18.69 -4.75
N LEU A 48 -7.37 -19.56 -4.07
CA LEU A 48 -6.01 -19.93 -4.47
C LEU A 48 -6.01 -21.23 -5.28
N ALA A 49 -5.66 -21.15 -6.57
CA ALA A 49 -5.46 -22.32 -7.42
C ALA A 49 -4.23 -23.15 -6.99
N ASP A 50 -4.23 -24.45 -7.25
CA ASP A 50 -3.15 -25.38 -6.86
C ASP A 50 -1.77 -24.94 -7.36
N ASP A 51 -1.68 -24.39 -8.57
CA ASP A 51 -0.44 -23.85 -9.14
C ASP A 51 0.11 -22.67 -8.32
N ALA A 52 -0.77 -21.75 -7.91
CA ALA A 52 -0.40 -20.59 -7.10
C ALA A 52 0.05 -21.03 -5.70
N ARG A 53 -0.68 -21.97 -5.09
CA ARG A 53 -0.36 -22.53 -3.78
C ARG A 53 1.05 -23.15 -3.73
N ARG A 54 1.41 -23.91 -4.77
CA ARG A 54 2.75 -24.51 -4.88
C ARG A 54 3.87 -23.49 -4.91
N LEU A 55 3.64 -22.29 -5.45
CA LEU A 55 4.65 -21.23 -5.46
C LEU A 55 4.91 -20.70 -4.05
N PHE A 56 3.85 -20.38 -3.30
CA PHE A 56 3.98 -19.93 -1.91
C PHE A 56 4.66 -21.00 -1.04
N GLU A 57 4.27 -22.27 -1.19
CA GLU A 57 4.89 -23.39 -0.48
C GLU A 57 6.36 -23.59 -0.84
N PHE A 58 6.72 -23.52 -2.13
CA PHE A 58 8.10 -23.69 -2.60
C PHE A 58 9.03 -22.58 -2.09
N PHE A 59 8.59 -21.33 -2.11
CA PHE A 59 9.39 -20.19 -1.66
C PHE A 59 9.30 -19.96 -0.14
N GLY A 60 8.44 -20.71 0.58
CA GLY A 60 8.29 -20.58 2.02
C GLY A 60 7.85 -19.17 2.45
N THR A 61 6.99 -18.53 1.64
CA THR A 61 6.55 -17.14 1.87
C THR A 61 5.04 -17.03 1.78
N GLN A 62 4.50 -16.01 2.41
CA GLN A 62 3.11 -15.60 2.26
C GLN A 62 2.98 -14.29 1.47
N ASP A 63 4.12 -13.72 1.04
CA ASP A 63 4.15 -12.43 0.38
C ASP A 63 3.76 -12.51 -1.10
N PHE A 64 2.59 -11.97 -1.43
CA PHE A 64 2.11 -11.86 -2.80
C PHE A 64 3.04 -11.03 -3.69
N GLU A 65 3.66 -9.95 -3.19
CA GLU A 65 4.56 -9.13 -4.01
C GLU A 65 5.75 -9.97 -4.48
N LEU A 66 6.40 -10.68 -3.55
CA LEU A 66 7.53 -11.53 -3.86
C LEU A 66 7.18 -12.58 -4.93
N ILE A 67 6.07 -13.31 -4.75
CA ILE A 67 5.64 -14.33 -5.71
C ILE A 67 5.31 -13.70 -7.07
N LEU A 68 4.55 -12.59 -7.10
CA LEU A 68 4.22 -11.91 -8.34
C LEU A 68 5.47 -11.42 -9.06
N ARG A 69 6.44 -10.82 -8.35
CA ARG A 69 7.69 -10.33 -8.91
C ARG A 69 8.51 -11.45 -9.54
N ILE A 70 8.69 -12.56 -8.84
CA ILE A 70 9.47 -13.71 -9.33
C ILE A 70 8.84 -14.28 -10.61
N VAL A 71 7.53 -14.56 -10.58
CA VAL A 71 6.82 -15.19 -11.70
C VAL A 71 6.77 -14.23 -12.91
N TRP A 72 6.64 -12.93 -12.66
CA TRP A 72 6.68 -11.92 -13.71
C TRP A 72 8.07 -11.79 -14.35
N GLN A 73 9.14 -11.78 -13.55
CA GLN A 73 10.51 -11.78 -14.07
C GLN A 73 10.77 -13.02 -14.93
N ALA A 74 10.39 -14.22 -14.46
CA ALA A 74 10.51 -15.45 -15.23
C ALA A 74 9.71 -15.39 -16.55
N THR A 75 8.49 -14.85 -16.53
CA THR A 75 7.65 -14.65 -17.73
C THR A 75 8.32 -13.72 -18.74
N ASN A 76 8.93 -12.62 -18.26
CA ASN A 76 9.62 -11.65 -19.11
C ASN A 76 10.91 -12.24 -19.70
N VAL A 77 11.67 -13.02 -18.93
CA VAL A 77 12.87 -13.72 -19.43
C VAL A 77 12.49 -14.73 -20.53
N ASN A 78 11.49 -15.57 -20.29
CA ASN A 78 11.02 -16.54 -21.28
C ASN A 78 10.59 -15.85 -22.58
N ARG A 79 9.85 -14.75 -22.47
CA ARG A 79 9.42 -13.94 -23.62
C ARG A 79 10.61 -13.37 -24.39
N SER A 80 11.60 -12.78 -23.71
CA SER A 80 12.78 -12.17 -24.35
C SER A 80 13.67 -13.20 -25.04
N LEU A 81 13.76 -14.41 -24.48
CA LEU A 81 14.51 -15.52 -25.06
C LEU A 81 13.71 -16.34 -26.08
N GLN A 82 12.48 -15.91 -26.41
CA GLN A 82 11.56 -16.61 -27.32
C GLN A 82 11.26 -18.06 -26.92
N ILE A 83 11.29 -18.34 -25.61
CA ILE A 83 10.93 -19.64 -25.04
C ILE A 83 9.40 -19.75 -25.02
N GLN A 84 8.86 -20.81 -25.60
CA GLN A 84 7.43 -21.10 -25.54
C GLN A 84 7.04 -21.54 -24.13
N ASP A 85 6.43 -20.63 -23.37
CA ASP A 85 5.97 -20.89 -22.02
C ASP A 85 4.63 -20.19 -21.75
N ALA A 86 3.59 -20.99 -21.54
CA ALA A 86 2.28 -20.52 -21.10
C ALA A 86 2.10 -20.61 -19.58
N ARG A 87 2.83 -21.52 -18.92
CA ARG A 87 2.55 -21.89 -17.52
C ARG A 87 2.94 -20.79 -16.55
N THR A 88 4.09 -20.15 -16.76
CA THR A 88 4.53 -19.04 -15.89
C THR A 88 3.59 -17.85 -16.02
N ARG A 89 3.12 -17.56 -17.24
CA ARG A 89 2.13 -16.50 -17.47
C ARG A 89 0.79 -16.80 -16.81
N GLU A 90 0.30 -18.03 -16.94
CA GLU A 90 -0.94 -18.45 -16.26
C GLU A 90 -0.81 -18.38 -14.73
N ALA A 91 0.32 -18.83 -14.18
CA ALA A 91 0.58 -18.73 -12.76
C ALA A 91 0.58 -17.27 -12.29
N TYR A 92 1.21 -16.35 -13.05
CA TYR A 92 1.18 -14.92 -12.76
C TYR A 92 -0.24 -14.38 -12.69
N ILE A 93 -1.06 -14.69 -13.71
CA ILE A 93 -2.46 -14.23 -13.78
C ILE A 93 -3.25 -14.75 -12.58
N ARG A 94 -3.12 -16.04 -12.24
CA ARG A 94 -3.82 -16.66 -11.10
C ARG A 94 -3.44 -16.03 -9.76
N VAL A 95 -2.14 -15.85 -9.49
CA VAL A 95 -1.68 -15.21 -8.24
C VAL A 95 -2.19 -13.78 -8.16
N ARG A 96 -2.15 -13.03 -9.28
CA ARG A 96 -2.62 -11.66 -9.34
C ARG A 96 -4.12 -11.54 -9.11
N GLU A 97 -4.92 -12.39 -9.76
CA GLU A 97 -6.38 -12.39 -9.59
C GLU A 97 -6.76 -12.75 -8.16
N CYS A 98 -6.06 -13.72 -7.57
CA CYS A 98 -6.20 -14.09 -6.17
C CYS A 98 -5.92 -12.89 -5.25
N LEU A 99 -4.82 -12.15 -5.49
CA LEU A 99 -4.49 -10.94 -4.74
C LEU A 99 -5.56 -9.86 -4.90
N ILE A 100 -5.97 -9.57 -6.14
CA ILE A 100 -7.00 -8.57 -6.45
C ILE A 100 -8.28 -8.88 -5.67
N GLN A 101 -8.70 -10.14 -5.66
CA GLN A 101 -9.91 -10.55 -4.97
C GLN A 101 -9.75 -10.49 -3.45
N ALA A 102 -8.63 -10.97 -2.90
CA ALA A 102 -8.35 -10.88 -1.47
C ALA A 102 -8.35 -9.42 -0.98
N VAL A 103 -7.74 -8.50 -1.73
CA VAL A 103 -7.74 -7.06 -1.41
C VAL A 103 -9.15 -6.49 -1.46
N ARG A 104 -9.96 -6.85 -2.47
CA ARG A 104 -11.37 -6.40 -2.57
C ARG A 104 -12.21 -6.87 -1.39
N ASP A 105 -11.98 -8.08 -0.91
CA ASP A 105 -12.78 -8.68 0.16
C ASP A 105 -12.51 -8.02 1.52
N VAL A 106 -11.29 -7.53 1.73
CA VAL A 106 -10.84 -6.98 3.02
C VAL A 106 -10.83 -5.46 3.08
N HIS A 107 -10.64 -4.77 1.95
CA HIS A 107 -10.52 -3.31 1.95
C HIS A 107 -11.92 -2.65 1.99
N PRO A 108 -12.20 -1.76 2.97
CA PRO A 108 -13.44 -1.00 2.97
C PRO A 108 -13.47 -0.02 1.79
N GLU A 109 -14.67 0.38 1.38
CA GLU A 109 -14.87 1.46 0.43
C GLU A 109 -14.68 2.83 1.10
N TYR A 110 -14.34 3.86 0.31
CA TYR A 110 -14.07 5.22 0.84
C TYR A 110 -15.20 5.74 1.73
N HIS A 111 -16.46 5.53 1.31
CA HIS A 111 -17.62 6.02 2.04
C HIS A 111 -17.74 5.38 3.44
N GLU A 112 -17.31 4.12 3.62
CA GLU A 112 -17.37 3.39 4.88
C GLU A 112 -16.44 4.00 5.94
N VAL A 113 -15.34 4.63 5.52
CA VAL A 113 -14.34 5.23 6.43
C VAL A 113 -14.35 6.76 6.44
N SER A 114 -15.03 7.39 5.48
CA SER A 114 -15.01 8.84 5.26
C SER A 114 -15.30 9.69 6.51
N ALA A 115 -16.17 9.22 7.39
CA ALA A 115 -16.52 9.89 8.65
C ALA A 115 -15.35 9.97 9.64
N GLN A 116 -14.38 9.05 9.55
CA GLN A 116 -13.21 9.00 10.44
C GLN A 116 -12.03 9.83 9.91
N LEU A 117 -12.00 10.13 8.61
CA LEU A 117 -10.91 10.87 7.96
C LEU A 117 -10.60 12.22 8.61
N PRO A 118 -11.58 13.04 9.07
CA PRO A 118 -11.26 14.29 9.75
C PRO A 118 -10.45 14.10 11.04
N ALA A 119 -10.73 13.04 11.81
CA ALA A 119 -10.00 12.74 13.04
C ALA A 119 -8.59 12.22 12.72
N ILE A 120 -8.48 11.32 11.74
CA ILE A 120 -7.21 10.77 11.27
C ILE A 120 -6.32 11.89 10.73
N TYR A 121 -6.87 12.77 9.88
CA TYR A 121 -6.17 13.94 9.35
C TYR A 121 -5.57 14.81 10.46
N ARG A 122 -6.38 15.19 11.46
CA ARG A 122 -5.92 16.04 12.57
C ARG A 122 -4.81 15.37 13.39
N PHE A 123 -4.93 14.06 13.60
CA PHE A 123 -3.91 13.29 14.30
C PHE A 123 -2.61 13.22 13.50
N LEU A 124 -2.66 12.86 12.22
CA LEU A 124 -1.45 12.72 11.39
C LEU A 124 -0.74 14.07 11.16
N LYS A 125 -1.52 15.16 11.07
CA LYS A 125 -1.00 16.52 10.91
C LYS A 125 -0.14 16.99 12.10
N SER A 126 -0.28 16.39 13.29
CA SER A 126 0.52 16.80 14.45
C SER A 126 1.97 16.31 14.42
N PHE A 127 2.34 15.52 13.40
CA PHE A 127 3.67 14.95 13.25
C PHE A 127 4.41 15.57 12.07
N ASP A 128 5.72 15.72 12.19
CA ASP A 128 6.57 16.10 11.05
C ASP A 128 6.59 14.98 10.00
N THR A 129 6.57 13.73 10.42
CA THR A 129 6.69 12.55 9.55
C THR A 129 5.71 11.46 9.94
N VAL A 130 5.06 10.87 8.95
CA VAL A 130 4.23 9.68 9.06
C VAL A 130 4.87 8.57 8.22
N VAL A 131 5.12 7.43 8.83
CA VAL A 131 5.57 6.22 8.13
C VAL A 131 4.47 5.17 8.28
N SER A 132 3.84 4.78 7.18
CA SER A 132 2.86 3.70 7.14
C SER A 132 3.56 2.39 6.81
N LEU A 133 3.30 1.36 7.61
CA LEU A 133 3.60 -0.03 7.30
C LEU A 133 2.39 -0.77 6.73
N ASN A 134 1.28 -0.06 6.51
CA ASN A 134 0.02 -0.66 6.13
C ASN A 134 -0.16 -0.53 4.62
N TYR A 135 -0.63 -1.61 3.98
CA TYR A 135 -0.87 -1.63 2.54
C TYR A 135 -2.16 -0.88 2.14
N ASP A 136 -3.03 -0.49 3.08
CA ASP A 136 -4.32 0.13 2.79
C ASP A 136 -4.27 1.58 2.25
N LEU A 137 -5.46 2.12 1.97
CA LEU A 137 -5.68 3.46 1.42
C LEU A 137 -6.06 4.51 2.48
N ILE A 138 -6.11 4.18 3.77
CA ILE A 138 -6.62 5.08 4.82
C ILE A 138 -5.74 6.32 4.93
N VAL A 139 -4.41 6.15 4.99
CA VAL A 139 -3.46 7.28 5.06
C VAL A 139 -3.56 8.13 3.79
N TYR A 140 -3.63 7.50 2.62
CA TYR A 140 -3.82 8.20 1.35
C TYR A 140 -5.12 9.01 1.33
N TRP A 141 -6.22 8.45 1.83
CA TRP A 141 -7.52 9.13 1.91
C TRP A 141 -7.49 10.27 2.91
N ALA A 142 -6.81 10.13 4.05
CA ALA A 142 -6.63 11.21 5.02
C ALA A 142 -5.82 12.37 4.41
N MET A 143 -4.76 12.07 3.64
CA MET A 143 -4.01 13.08 2.90
C MET A 143 -4.89 13.79 1.86
N THR A 144 -5.69 13.02 1.10
CA THR A 144 -6.59 13.55 0.06
C THR A 144 -7.70 14.41 0.66
N TYR A 145 -8.25 14.01 1.80
CA TYR A 145 -9.20 14.82 2.58
C TYR A 145 -8.59 16.19 2.93
N GLY A 146 -7.32 16.20 3.36
CA GLY A 146 -6.57 17.41 3.70
C GLY A 146 -6.45 18.45 2.59
N LEU A 147 -6.55 18.05 1.32
CA LEU A 147 -6.53 18.99 0.18
C LEU A 147 -7.72 19.96 0.18
N ASN A 148 -8.82 19.59 0.85
CA ASN A 148 -10.03 20.41 0.95
C ASN A 148 -10.14 21.16 2.29
N VAL A 149 -9.12 21.09 3.15
CA VAL A 149 -9.13 21.74 4.47
C VAL A 149 -8.32 23.03 4.41
N GLU A 150 -8.96 24.16 4.72
CA GLU A 150 -8.33 25.49 4.67
C GLU A 150 -7.57 25.83 5.98
N ASP A 151 -6.59 25.02 6.36
CA ASP A 151 -5.83 25.21 7.60
C ASP A 151 -4.32 25.42 7.39
N ARG A 152 -3.95 25.73 6.14
CA ARG A 152 -2.58 26.03 5.69
C ARG A 152 -1.58 24.92 6.03
N HIS A 153 -1.99 23.66 5.95
CA HIS A 153 -1.12 22.51 6.08
C HIS A 153 -1.13 21.65 4.81
N ALA A 154 0.02 21.07 4.47
CA ALA A 154 0.14 20.18 3.32
C ALA A 154 0.82 18.87 3.68
N PHE A 155 0.15 17.75 3.39
CA PHE A 155 0.80 16.45 3.32
C PHE A 155 1.58 16.30 2.02
N LYS A 156 2.73 15.64 2.09
CA LYS A 156 3.55 15.34 0.92
C LYS A 156 4.16 13.96 1.05
N ASP A 157 4.27 13.23 -0.04
CA ASP A 157 4.80 11.86 -0.08
C ASP A 157 5.96 11.69 -1.07
N CYS A 158 6.54 12.80 -1.51
CA CYS A 158 7.65 12.85 -2.47
C CYS A 158 7.35 12.26 -3.85
N PHE A 159 6.09 11.95 -4.15
CA PHE A 159 5.65 11.61 -5.51
C PHE A 159 5.28 12.87 -6.29
N LEU A 160 5.98 13.10 -7.39
CA LEU A 160 5.79 14.24 -8.28
C LEU A 160 4.71 13.97 -9.34
N GLY A 161 4.46 14.98 -10.18
CA GLY A 161 3.59 14.82 -11.35
C GLY A 161 3.97 13.61 -12.20
N ARG A 162 2.95 12.87 -12.67
CA ARG A 162 3.05 11.53 -13.31
C ARG A 162 3.42 10.37 -12.36
N GLY A 163 3.44 10.62 -11.05
CA GLY A 163 3.59 9.59 -10.03
C GLY A 163 5.03 9.09 -9.83
N LEU A 164 6.05 9.87 -10.20
CA LEU A 164 7.46 9.49 -10.01
C LEU A 164 7.95 9.87 -8.61
N PHE A 165 8.63 8.96 -7.94
CA PHE A 165 9.27 9.23 -6.65
C PHE A 165 10.52 10.10 -6.84
N ASP A 166 10.70 11.08 -5.96
CA ASP A 166 11.91 11.90 -5.86
C ASP A 166 12.57 11.65 -4.50
N ASP A 167 13.77 11.08 -4.55
CA ASP A 167 14.54 10.64 -3.38
C ASP A 167 15.17 11.80 -2.59
N ASN A 168 15.20 13.01 -3.15
CA ASN A 168 15.58 14.22 -2.44
C ASN A 168 14.42 14.70 -1.55
N TRP A 169 13.97 13.82 -0.65
CA TRP A 169 12.81 14.04 0.22
C TRP A 169 12.98 15.24 1.15
N GLN A 170 14.23 15.59 1.52
CA GLN A 170 14.53 16.68 2.45
C GLN A 170 13.96 18.02 1.96
N ARG A 171 14.04 18.28 0.65
CA ARG A 171 13.50 19.52 0.06
C ARG A 171 11.98 19.65 0.25
N PHE A 172 11.27 18.53 0.42
CA PHE A 172 9.82 18.54 0.58
C PHE A 172 9.39 18.96 1.99
N ARG A 173 10.31 19.08 2.96
CA ARG A 173 10.02 19.66 4.28
C ARG A 173 9.58 21.12 4.20
N GLU A 174 10.07 21.85 3.20
CA GLU A 174 9.71 23.27 3.05
C GLU A 174 8.25 23.44 2.63
N PRO A 175 7.48 24.37 3.21
CA PRO A 175 6.10 24.61 2.80
C PRO A 175 5.95 24.97 1.31
N ILE A 176 4.81 24.62 0.72
CA ILE A 176 4.50 24.90 -0.70
C ILE A 176 3.21 25.71 -0.81
N GLY A 177 3.13 26.57 -1.83
CA GLY A 177 1.95 27.40 -2.07
C GLY A 177 1.60 28.26 -0.86
N TYR A 178 0.38 28.12 -0.35
CA TYR A 178 -0.12 28.85 0.82
C TYR A 178 0.05 28.09 2.16
N ALA A 179 0.67 26.91 2.14
CA ALA A 179 0.91 26.15 3.36
C ALA A 179 1.95 26.83 4.24
N LEU A 180 1.75 26.74 5.56
CA LEU A 180 2.70 27.20 6.59
C LEU A 180 3.38 26.03 7.30
N SER A 181 2.84 24.82 7.15
CA SER A 181 3.37 23.59 7.75
C SER A 181 3.20 22.41 6.80
N THR A 182 4.07 21.40 6.95
CA THR A 182 4.00 20.19 6.14
C THR A 182 4.26 18.94 6.96
N THR A 183 3.65 17.84 6.55
CA THR A 183 3.95 16.50 7.08
C THR A 183 4.37 15.62 5.91
N LEU A 184 5.54 14.97 6.04
CA LEU A 184 5.96 13.97 5.06
C LEU A 184 5.35 12.62 5.36
N VAL A 185 4.93 11.91 4.33
CA VAL A 185 4.31 10.59 4.42
C VAL A 185 5.11 9.60 3.59
N PHE A 186 5.52 8.51 4.22
CA PHE A 186 6.26 7.42 3.58
C PHE A 186 5.52 6.10 3.77
N TYR A 187 5.61 5.22 2.77
CA TYR A 187 4.98 3.91 2.75
C TYR A 187 6.07 2.83 2.76
N ALA A 188 6.69 2.60 3.93
CA ALA A 188 7.90 1.78 4.05
C ALA A 188 7.65 0.28 3.79
N HIS A 189 6.41 -0.18 3.95
CA HIS A 189 5.98 -1.53 3.60
C HIS A 189 5.15 -1.54 2.29
N GLY A 190 5.22 -0.43 1.55
CA GLY A 190 4.42 -0.12 0.37
C GLY A 190 2.98 0.28 0.68
N SER A 191 2.18 0.45 -0.38
CA SER A 191 0.77 0.79 -0.34
C SER A 191 0.11 0.36 -1.64
N LEU A 192 -1.19 0.07 -1.63
CA LEU A 192 -1.95 -0.26 -2.84
C LEU A 192 -1.80 0.77 -3.96
N VAL A 193 -1.52 2.05 -3.64
CA VAL A 193 -1.29 3.09 -4.64
C VAL A 193 0.08 3.01 -5.31
N LEU A 194 1.01 2.21 -4.78
CA LEU A 194 2.38 2.09 -5.30
C LEU A 194 2.52 0.86 -6.20
N CYS A 195 3.29 1.03 -7.26
CA CYS A 195 3.59 -0.04 -8.20
C CYS A 195 4.98 0.13 -8.80
N GLN A 196 5.48 -0.94 -9.41
CA GLN A 196 6.77 -0.96 -10.07
C GLN A 196 6.61 -1.36 -11.54
N ASN A 197 7.39 -0.73 -12.42
CA ASN A 197 7.42 -1.07 -13.85
C ASN A 197 8.54 -2.08 -14.18
N ARG A 198 8.66 -2.46 -15.46
CA ARG A 198 9.63 -3.47 -15.96
C ARG A 198 11.10 -3.13 -15.73
N VAL A 199 11.41 -1.87 -15.42
CA VAL A 199 12.77 -1.38 -15.18
C VAL A 199 12.96 -0.98 -13.71
N GLU A 200 12.15 -1.56 -12.82
CA GLU A 200 12.22 -1.39 -11.37
C GLU A 200 11.94 0.04 -10.87
N GLN A 201 11.34 0.88 -11.72
CA GLN A 201 10.96 2.25 -11.36
C GLN A 201 9.63 2.26 -10.59
N GLU A 202 9.66 2.85 -9.40
CA GLU A 202 8.48 3.06 -8.56
C GLU A 202 7.57 4.14 -9.13
N ARG A 203 6.27 3.86 -9.08
CA ARG A 203 5.22 4.77 -9.53
C ARG A 203 4.05 4.79 -8.55
N LYS A 204 3.44 5.95 -8.43
CA LYS A 204 2.19 6.15 -7.72
C LYS A 204 1.02 6.25 -8.69
N ILE A 205 -0.01 5.44 -8.43
CA ILE A 205 -1.29 5.46 -9.13
C ILE A 205 -2.13 6.61 -8.58
N HIS A 206 -2.62 7.45 -9.49
CA HIS A 206 -3.54 8.54 -9.15
C HIS A 206 -4.98 8.14 -9.47
N ASN A 207 -5.93 8.73 -8.73
CA ASN A 207 -7.35 8.44 -8.90
C ASN A 207 -7.82 8.70 -10.34
N LEU A 208 -8.43 7.69 -10.96
CA LEU A 208 -9.18 7.80 -12.20
C LEU A 208 -10.68 7.93 -11.86
N GLN A 209 -11.48 8.47 -12.78
CA GLN A 209 -12.88 8.87 -12.56
C GLN A 209 -13.82 7.79 -11.97
N SER A 210 -13.41 6.52 -11.94
CA SER A 210 -14.16 5.34 -11.49
C SER A 210 -13.88 4.89 -10.04
N GLY A 211 -13.03 5.59 -9.28
CA GLY A 211 -12.68 5.25 -7.90
C GLY A 211 -11.30 4.60 -7.77
N LEU A 212 -10.56 4.97 -6.72
CA LEU A 212 -9.12 4.70 -6.61
C LEU A 212 -8.79 3.21 -6.54
N LEU A 213 -9.48 2.45 -5.68
CA LEU A 213 -9.24 1.02 -5.55
C LEU A 213 -9.54 0.29 -6.87
N GLY A 214 -10.66 0.62 -7.51
CA GLY A 214 -11.00 0.09 -8.84
C GLY A 214 -9.91 0.36 -9.88
N ALA A 215 -9.40 1.60 -9.94
CA ALA A 215 -8.34 2.01 -10.85
C ALA A 215 -7.03 1.24 -10.61
N ILE A 216 -6.61 1.09 -9.35
CA ILE A 216 -5.42 0.32 -8.96
C ILE A 216 -5.51 -1.11 -9.48
N LEU A 217 -6.64 -1.78 -9.18
CA LEU A 217 -6.84 -3.17 -9.55
C LEU A 217 -6.90 -3.35 -11.07
N GLN A 218 -7.47 -2.38 -11.80
CA GLN A 218 -7.45 -2.37 -13.26
C GLN A 218 -6.05 -2.21 -13.83
N MET A 219 -5.20 -1.38 -13.22
CA MET A 219 -3.82 -1.22 -13.67
C MET A 219 -2.99 -2.48 -13.40
N TRP A 220 -3.23 -3.20 -12.30
CA TRP A 220 -2.57 -4.50 -12.09
C TRP A 220 -2.95 -5.52 -13.17
N GLN A 221 -4.19 -5.46 -13.68
CA GLN A 221 -4.65 -6.33 -14.76
C GLN A 221 -3.92 -6.11 -16.09
N SER A 222 -3.31 -4.93 -16.33
CA SER A 222 -2.64 -4.63 -17.60
C SER A 222 -1.32 -5.38 -17.84
N GLU A 223 -0.75 -6.02 -16.81
CA GLU A 223 0.58 -6.69 -16.85
C GLU A 223 1.76 -5.74 -17.13
N GLU A 224 1.54 -4.43 -17.13
CA GLU A 224 2.59 -3.41 -17.32
C GLU A 224 3.30 -3.05 -16.01
N ILE A 225 2.61 -3.25 -14.89
CA ILE A 225 3.06 -2.95 -13.55
C ILE A 225 2.84 -4.14 -12.62
N VAL A 226 3.65 -4.21 -11.57
CA VAL A 226 3.48 -5.12 -10.44
C VAL A 226 3.16 -4.28 -9.20
N PRO A 227 2.22 -4.70 -8.33
CA PRO A 227 2.00 -4.05 -7.05
C PRO A 227 3.30 -3.91 -6.25
N LEU A 228 3.47 -2.79 -5.53
CA LEU A 228 4.59 -2.58 -4.63
C LEU A 228 4.07 -2.40 -3.20
N PHE A 229 3.92 -3.52 -2.52
CA PHE A 229 3.63 -3.59 -1.09
C PHE A 229 4.01 -4.95 -0.55
N VAL A 230 4.69 -4.96 0.60
CA VAL A 230 4.96 -6.19 1.31
C VAL A 230 3.64 -6.58 1.97
N SER A 231 3.03 -7.63 1.46
CA SER A 231 1.75 -8.09 2.00
C SER A 231 1.92 -8.63 3.41
N GLU A 232 3.05 -9.30 3.68
CA GLU A 232 3.34 -10.02 4.92
C GLU A 232 4.86 -10.07 5.14
N GLY A 233 5.32 -9.84 6.37
CA GLY A 233 6.74 -9.95 6.71
C GLY A 233 7.17 -11.41 6.89
N THR A 234 8.34 -11.77 6.41
CA THR A 234 9.02 -13.02 6.79
C THR A 234 9.72 -12.82 8.14
N TRP A 235 9.31 -13.58 9.15
CA TRP A 235 9.97 -13.62 10.46
C TRP A 235 11.35 -14.27 10.39
#